data_AF-A0AA91FGA8-F1
#
_entry.id   AF-A0AA91FGA8-F1
#
_cell.length_a   1.000
_cell.length_b   1.000
_cell.length_c   1.000
_cell.angle_alpha   90.00
_cell.angle_beta   90.00
_cell.angle_gamma   90.00
#
_symmetry.space_group_name_H-M   'P 1'
#
loop_
_entity.id
_entity.type
_entity.pdbx_description
1 polymer ?
#
loop_
_entity_poly.entity_id
_entity_poly.type
_entity_poly.pdbx_seq_one_letter_code
_entity_poly.pdbx_strand_id
1 'polypeptide(L)'
;MPKIYHQDLRDSAVNHWQKTGNKSQTARLFEINRNTLNDWIKLYQAQGHTKPKPFAPVGVKHIITDLIAFEDYVKSQEFDTAKQLREQYLKDHPGVSTEF
;
A
#
# COMPACT_ATOMS: atom_id res chain seq x y z
N MET A 1 12.26 -12.33 10.23
CA MET A 1 11.69 -11.94 8.91
C MET A 1 10.24 -12.43 8.85
N PRO A 2 9.30 -11.65 8.29
CA PRO A 2 7.93 -12.14 8.08
C PRO A 2 7.96 -13.35 7.15
N LYS A 3 7.32 -14.46 7.52
CA LYS A 3 7.21 -15.62 6.64
C LYS A 3 6.24 -15.29 5.51
N ILE A 4 6.75 -15.22 4.28
CA ILE A 4 5.93 -14.96 3.09
C ILE A 4 5.33 -16.29 2.66
N TYR A 5 4.01 -16.44 2.84
CA TYR A 5 3.29 -17.62 2.40
C TYR A 5 2.83 -17.48 0.95
N HIS A 6 2.99 -18.55 0.17
CA HIS A 6 2.46 -18.67 -1.19
C HIS A 6 0.93 -18.48 -1.21
N GLN A 7 0.42 -17.91 -2.30
CA GLN A 7 -1.00 -17.60 -2.46
C GLN A 7 -1.87 -18.86 -2.39
N ASP A 8 -1.45 -19.94 -3.05
CA ASP A 8 -2.16 -21.23 -3.07
C ASP A 8 -2.38 -21.82 -1.67
N LEU A 9 -1.41 -21.65 -0.76
CA LEU A 9 -1.53 -22.09 0.62
C LEU A 9 -2.62 -21.30 1.36
N ARG A 10 -2.69 -19.99 1.13
CA ARG A 10 -3.70 -19.12 1.76
C ARG A 10 -5.09 -19.50 1.31
N ASP A 11 -5.26 -19.68 0.01
CA ASP A 11 -6.54 -20.03 -0.59
C ASP A 11 -6.98 -21.43 -0.14
N SER A 12 -6.06 -22.42 -0.14
CA SER A 12 -6.34 -23.78 0.35
C SER A 12 -6.73 -23.80 1.83
N ALA A 13 -6.02 -23.05 2.68
CA ALA A 13 -6.31 -22.99 4.11
C ALA A 13 -7.67 -22.35 4.40
N VAL A 14 -8.00 -21.23 3.73
CA VAL A 14 -9.31 -20.58 3.91
C VAL A 14 -10.44 -21.44 3.36
N ASN A 15 -10.27 -22.07 2.20
CA ASN A 15 -11.25 -22.99 1.62
C ASN A 15 -11.51 -24.21 2.53
N HIS A 16 -10.47 -24.77 3.13
CA HIS A 16 -10.62 -25.87 4.08
C HIS A 16 -11.35 -25.42 5.35
N TRP A 17 -11.04 -24.23 5.88
CA TRP A 17 -11.76 -23.67 7.02
C TRP A 17 -13.24 -23.44 6.69
N GLN A 18 -13.59 -22.94 5.51
CA GLN A 18 -14.98 -22.75 5.09
C GLN A 18 -15.79 -24.05 5.08
N LYS A 19 -15.17 -25.17 4.71
CA LYS A 19 -15.81 -26.50 4.69
C LYS A 19 -15.97 -27.11 6.08
N THR A 20 -15.01 -26.88 6.96
CA THR A 20 -14.94 -27.57 8.27
C THR A 20 -15.41 -26.72 9.45
N GLY A 21 -15.39 -25.40 9.33
CA GLY A 21 -15.63 -24.45 10.42
C GLY A 21 -14.53 -24.43 11.50
N ASN A 22 -13.57 -25.37 11.47
CA ASN A 22 -12.63 -25.60 12.56
C ASN A 22 -11.26 -24.96 12.28
N LYS A 23 -11.00 -23.84 12.96
CA LYS A 23 -9.75 -23.07 12.83
C LYS A 23 -8.53 -23.83 13.35
N SER A 24 -8.65 -24.52 14.47
CA SER A 24 -7.52 -25.23 15.11
C SER A 24 -7.07 -26.42 14.26
N GLN A 25 -8.05 -27.19 13.75
CA GLN A 25 -7.79 -28.30 12.85
C GLN A 25 -7.15 -27.81 11.53
N THR A 26 -7.69 -26.76 10.94
CA THR A 26 -7.16 -26.20 9.70
C THR A 26 -5.73 -25.68 9.89
N ALA A 27 -5.45 -24.93 10.96
CA ALA A 27 -4.10 -24.44 11.23
C ALA A 27 -3.08 -25.57 11.40
N ARG A 28 -3.47 -26.67 12.06
CA ARG A 28 -2.64 -27.86 12.22
C ARG A 28 -2.40 -28.60 10.90
N LEU A 29 -3.42 -28.74 10.05
CA LEU A 29 -3.33 -29.41 8.76
C LEU A 29 -2.35 -28.71 7.80
N PHE A 30 -2.38 -27.38 7.77
CA PHE A 30 -1.53 -26.58 6.88
C PHE A 30 -0.21 -26.13 7.54
N GLU A 31 0.08 -26.61 8.75
CA GLU A 31 1.29 -26.25 9.52
C GLU A 31 1.52 -24.74 9.66
N ILE A 32 0.42 -23.99 9.83
CA ILE A 32 0.42 -22.55 10.01
C ILE A 32 0.01 -22.16 11.43
N ASN A 33 0.42 -20.98 11.87
CA ASN A 33 -0.06 -20.42 13.11
C ASN A 33 -1.56 -20.10 13.01
N ARG A 34 -2.33 -20.40 14.06
CA ARG A 34 -3.77 -20.06 14.15
C ARG A 34 -4.04 -18.57 13.95
N ASN A 35 -3.13 -17.68 14.37
CA ASN A 35 -3.24 -16.24 14.15
C ASN A 35 -3.12 -15.88 12.67
N THR A 36 -2.20 -16.52 11.94
CA THR A 36 -2.06 -16.36 10.50
C THR A 36 -3.33 -16.76 9.76
N LEU A 37 -3.94 -17.90 10.13
CA LEU A 37 -5.22 -18.32 9.57
C LEU A 37 -6.33 -17.31 9.89
N ASN A 38 -6.39 -16.79 11.13
CA ASN A 38 -7.37 -15.76 11.50
C ASN A 38 -7.22 -14.48 10.65
N ASP A 39 -6.00 -14.03 10.40
CA ASP A 39 -5.76 -12.84 9.58
C ASP A 39 -6.19 -13.05 8.12
N TRP A 40 -5.95 -14.24 7.55
CA TRP A 40 -6.44 -14.58 6.22
C TRP A 40 -7.96 -14.68 6.14
N ILE A 41 -8.61 -15.23 7.17
CA ILE A 41 -10.08 -15.26 7.25
C ILE A 41 -10.64 -13.83 7.31
N LYS A 42 -10.08 -12.96 8.14
CA LYS A 42 -10.49 -11.55 8.23
C LYS A 42 -10.32 -10.82 6.90
N LEU A 43 -9.19 -11.03 6.22
CA LEU A 43 -8.96 -10.48 4.88
C LEU A 43 -10.00 -11.02 3.90
N TYR A 44 -10.22 -12.33 3.86
CA TYR A 44 -11.22 -12.93 2.98
C TYR A 44 -12.63 -12.37 3.23
N GLN A 45 -13.03 -12.20 4.48
CA GLN A 45 -14.33 -11.61 4.83
C GLN A 45 -14.46 -10.13 4.42
N ALA A 46 -13.36 -9.38 4.42
CA ALA A 46 -13.37 -7.95 4.09
C ALA A 46 -13.36 -7.65 2.58
N GLN A 47 -12.64 -8.44 1.78
CA GLN A 47 -12.38 -8.17 0.35
C GLN A 47 -12.73 -9.34 -0.59
N GLY A 48 -13.18 -10.48 -0.07
CA GLY A 48 -13.55 -11.67 -0.86
C GLY A 48 -12.38 -12.53 -1.36
N HIS A 49 -11.13 -12.15 -1.07
CA HIS A 49 -9.94 -12.91 -1.45
C HIS A 49 -8.83 -12.85 -0.40
N THR A 50 -7.91 -13.81 -0.42
CA THR A 50 -6.80 -13.89 0.57
C THR A 50 -5.52 -13.15 0.13
N LYS A 51 -5.54 -12.53 -1.05
CA LYS A 51 -4.39 -11.76 -1.55
C LYS A 51 -3.98 -10.69 -0.53
N PRO A 52 -2.67 -10.56 -0.23
CA PRO A 52 -2.20 -9.50 0.65
C PRO A 52 -2.56 -8.14 0.04
N LYS A 53 -2.85 -7.16 0.90
CA LYS A 53 -2.99 -5.79 0.43
C LYS A 53 -1.69 -5.39 -0.28
N PRO A 54 -1.76 -4.78 -1.46
CA PRO A 54 -0.57 -4.25 -2.10
C PRO A 54 0.15 -3.35 -1.11
N PHE A 55 1.47 -3.46 -1.04
CA PHE A 55 2.26 -2.60 -0.19
C PHE A 55 2.01 -1.16 -0.64
N ALA A 56 1.31 -0.38 0.19
CA ALA A 56 1.21 1.05 -0.03
C ALA A 56 2.56 1.64 0.36
N PRO A 57 3.27 2.34 -0.54
CA PRO A 57 4.50 3.01 -0.17
C PRO A 57 4.20 3.98 0.96
N VAL A 58 4.74 3.68 2.14
CA VAL A 58 4.71 4.55 3.31
C VAL A 58 5.80 5.60 3.11
N GLY A 59 5.49 6.59 2.28
CA GLY A 59 6.38 7.71 1.95
C GLY A 59 5.57 8.97 1.70
N VAL A 60 6.23 10.12 1.84
CA VAL A 60 5.66 11.42 1.51
C VAL A 60 5.28 11.41 0.03
N LYS A 61 4.03 11.78 -0.29
CA LYS A 61 3.61 11.96 -1.68
C LYS A 61 4.49 13.05 -2.31
N HIS A 62 5.13 12.73 -3.43
CA HIS A 62 5.91 13.73 -4.15
C HIS A 62 4.98 14.78 -4.76
N ILE A 63 5.22 16.04 -4.39
CA ILE A 63 4.52 17.22 -4.90
C ILE A 63 4.83 17.43 -6.40
N ILE A 64 6.04 17.05 -6.82
CA ILE A 64 6.49 17.12 -8.21
C ILE A 64 6.35 15.73 -8.82
N THR A 65 5.39 15.58 -9.74
CA THR A 65 5.10 14.33 -10.45
C THR A 65 5.76 14.26 -11.82
N ASP A 66 6.07 15.41 -12.42
CA ASP A 66 6.78 15.54 -13.70
C ASP A 66 8.04 16.39 -13.50
N LEU A 67 9.20 15.74 -13.55
CA LEU A 67 10.48 16.41 -13.35
C LEU A 67 10.87 17.28 -14.54
N ILE A 68 10.46 16.93 -15.76
CA ILE A 68 10.84 17.67 -16.97
C ILE A 68 10.07 18.98 -17.00
N ALA A 69 8.76 18.93 -16.79
CA ALA A 69 7.92 20.12 -16.71
C ALA A 69 8.35 21.05 -15.55
N PHE A 70 8.78 20.47 -14.42
CA PHE A 70 9.31 21.26 -13.31
C PHE A 70 10.64 21.92 -13.65
N GLU A 71 11.57 21.23 -14.31
CA GLU A 71 12.86 21.79 -14.72
C GLU A 71 12.67 22.96 -15.69
N ASP A 72 11.76 22.83 -16.67
CA ASP A 72 11.42 23.89 -17.60
C ASP A 72 10.79 25.09 -16.90
N TYR A 73 9.90 24.85 -15.91
CA TYR A 73 9.34 25.91 -15.08
C TYR A 73 10.44 26.67 -14.33
N VAL A 74 11.35 25.95 -13.64
CA VAL A 74 12.45 26.56 -12.87
C VAL A 74 13.35 27.41 -13.78
N LYS A 75 13.65 26.95 -14.99
CA LYS A 75 14.45 27.73 -15.96
C LYS A 75 13.74 28.98 -16.48
N SER A 76 12.41 29.00 -16.44
CA SER A 76 11.59 30.12 -16.94
C SER A 76 11.31 31.20 -15.90
N GLN A 77 11.52 30.92 -14.62
CA GLN A 77 11.21 31.83 -13.52
C GLN A 77 12.46 32.45 -12.92
N GLU A 78 12.35 33.73 -12.54
CA GLU A 78 13.37 34.40 -11.72
C GLU A 78 13.03 34.25 -10.23
N PHE A 79 14.00 33.78 -9.45
CA PHE A 79 13.89 33.61 -8.01
C PHE A 79 15.29 33.70 -7.37
N ASP A 80 15.34 34.24 -6.15
CA ASP A 80 16.60 34.38 -5.41
C ASP A 80 16.82 33.21 -4.44
N THR A 81 15.74 32.55 -4.02
CA THR A 81 15.79 31.46 -3.04
C THR A 81 14.86 30.31 -3.40
N ALA A 82 15.23 29.10 -2.98
CA ALA A 82 14.38 27.91 -3.16
C ALA A 82 13.03 28.04 -2.45
N LYS A 83 12.95 28.81 -1.36
CA LYS A 83 11.69 29.08 -0.65
C LYS A 83 10.73 29.90 -1.52
N GLN A 84 11.24 30.96 -2.15
CA GLN A 84 10.48 31.80 -3.06
C GLN A 84 9.99 31.01 -4.27
N LEU A 85 10.86 30.18 -4.88
CA LEU A 85 10.48 29.29 -5.98
C LEU A 85 9.35 28.34 -5.58
N ARG A 86 9.42 27.74 -4.38
CA ARG A 86 8.35 26.87 -3.86
C ARG A 86 7.02 27.62 -3.73
N GLU A 87 7.03 28.83 -3.18
CA GLU A 87 5.82 29.63 -3.00
C GLU A 87 5.20 30.06 -4.33
N GLN A 88 6.03 30.47 -5.31
CA GLN A 88 5.61 30.75 -6.68
C GLN A 88 4.99 29.52 -7.34
N TYR A 89 5.67 28.36 -7.26
CA TYR A 89 5.20 27.12 -7.86
C TYR A 89 3.83 26.70 -7.32
N LEU A 90 3.60 26.81 -6.01
CA LEU A 90 2.31 26.49 -5.37
C LEU A 90 1.19 27.48 -5.77
N LYS A 91 1.53 28.74 -6.00
CA LYS A 91 0.59 29.77 -6.47
C LYS A 91 0.15 29.50 -7.91
N ASP A 92 1.09 29.14 -8.77
CA ASP A 92 0.82 28.92 -10.20
C ASP A 92 0.18 27.54 -10.47
N HIS A 93 0.33 26.61 -9.52
CA HIS A 93 -0.23 25.26 -9.59
C HIS A 93 -1.17 24.98 -8.40
N PRO A 94 -2.37 25.59 -8.35
CA PRO A 94 -3.29 25.47 -7.21
C PRO A 94 -3.85 24.05 -6.99
N GLY A 95 -3.68 23.14 -7.97
CA GLY A 95 -4.01 21.71 -7.84
C GLY A 95 -2.99 20.91 -7.03
N VAL A 96 -1.85 21.52 -6.68
CA VAL A 96 -0.77 20.90 -5.91
C VAL A 96 -0.99 21.24 -4.42
N SER A 97 -1.66 20.36 -3.68
CA SER A 97 -1.90 20.54 -2.25
C SER A 97 -0.67 20.15 -1.42
N THR A 98 -0.33 20.99 -0.42
CA THR A 98 0.69 20.70 0.60
C THR A 98 0.09 20.17 1.90
N GLU A 99 -1.18 19.77 1.91
CA GLU A 99 -1.80 19.15 3.08
C GLU A 99 -1.18 17.76 3.29
N PHE A 100 -0.39 17.65 4.37
CA PHE A 100 0.24 16.42 4.85
C PHE A 100 -0.60 15.78 5.96
#